data_AF-A0A343B740-F1
#
_entry.id   AF-A0A343B740-F1
#
_cell.length_a   1.000
_cell.length_b   1.000
_cell.length_c   1.000
_cell.angle_alpha   90.00
_cell.angle_beta   90.00
_cell.angle_gamma   90.00
#
_symmetry.space_group_name_H-M   'P 1'
#
loop_
_entity.id
_entity.type
_entity.pdbx_description
1 polymer ?
#
loop_
_entity_poly.entity_id
_entity_poly.type
_entity_poly.pdbx_seq_one_letter_code
_entity_poly.pdbx_strand_id
1 'polypeptide(L)'
;MIKTIKYNLNNLMVTNEVLNSYILRFWDDVFAPLIQDGSIKHLMVLCKVKYSESEAESGYKTLGPLRRVEFKDLELFKDYLIDRIGILIDSYSSNTISEIIFTFVIKDGEISKKDRLLLEDLSEKEVTFHEFNKTKLPVSMDPANYGIIRGQTQIDGTTRYFVKNNNSKRLYEIDVSQDQLKNKVSILGASDLKWTDTKLSENSFKREIGKATLYFLDGEIVLLKRVLPSPPFRGFRS
;
A
#
# COMPACT_ATOMS: atom_id res chain seq x y z
N MET A 1 11.31 -3.20 25.04
CA MET A 1 11.42 -4.60 24.56
C MET A 1 10.40 -4.80 23.45
N ILE A 2 10.78 -5.47 22.35
CA ILE A 2 9.84 -5.81 21.26
C ILE A 2 9.02 -7.02 21.70
N LYS A 3 7.69 -6.92 21.57
CA LYS A 3 6.74 -7.99 21.88
C LYS A 3 6.00 -8.41 20.60
N THR A 4 5.54 -9.65 20.57
CA THR A 4 4.77 -10.18 19.44
C THR A 4 3.61 -11.01 19.95
N ILE A 5 2.42 -10.77 19.40
CA ILE A 5 1.23 -11.59 19.60
C ILE A 5 0.76 -12.13 18.25
N LYS A 6 0.37 -13.40 18.23
CA LYS A 6 -0.10 -14.11 17.05
C LYS A 6 -1.49 -14.65 17.30
N TYR A 7 -2.38 -14.43 16.35
CA TYR A 7 -3.75 -14.93 16.36
C TYR A 7 -3.96 -15.85 15.16
N ASN A 8 -4.25 -17.12 15.44
CA ASN A 8 -4.58 -18.10 14.41
C ASN A 8 -6.04 -17.95 13.99
N LEU A 9 -6.29 -17.95 12.68
CA LEU A 9 -7.61 -17.81 12.09
C LEU A 9 -8.29 -19.15 11.77
N ASN A 10 -7.61 -20.28 11.98
CA ASN A 10 -8.19 -21.62 11.78
C ASN A 10 -8.91 -21.79 10.42
N ASN A 11 -8.34 -21.24 9.35
CA ASN A 11 -8.90 -21.27 7.99
C ASN A 11 -10.25 -20.52 7.81
N LEU A 12 -10.59 -19.61 8.73
CA LEU A 12 -11.70 -18.67 8.50
C LEU A 12 -11.39 -17.77 7.31
N MET A 13 -12.40 -17.51 6.49
CA MET A 13 -12.29 -16.42 5.52
C MET A 13 -12.16 -15.10 6.29
N VAL A 14 -11.19 -14.28 5.90
CA VAL A 14 -11.01 -12.97 6.51
C VAL A 14 -12.09 -12.06 6.00
N THR A 15 -13.08 -11.81 6.85
CA THR A 15 -14.04 -10.73 6.67
C THR A 15 -13.65 -9.55 7.57
N ASN A 16 -14.25 -8.40 7.33
CA ASN A 16 -14.06 -7.22 8.17
C ASN A 16 -14.45 -7.52 9.64
N GLU A 17 -15.48 -8.34 9.85
CA GLU A 17 -15.94 -8.75 11.17
C GLU A 17 -14.90 -9.63 11.88
N VAL A 18 -14.35 -10.62 11.17
CA VAL A 18 -13.30 -11.50 11.71
C VAL A 18 -12.08 -10.68 12.09
N LEU A 19 -11.62 -9.79 11.21
CA LEU A 19 -10.49 -8.92 11.49
C LEU A 19 -10.75 -8.01 12.69
N ASN A 20 -11.91 -7.37 12.75
CA ASN A 20 -12.30 -6.51 13.86
C ASN A 20 -12.22 -7.26 15.19
N SER A 21 -12.70 -8.51 15.24
CA SER A 21 -12.64 -9.31 16.47
C SER A 21 -11.20 -9.53 16.97
N TYR A 22 -10.23 -9.72 16.07
CA TYR A 22 -8.82 -9.88 16.43
C TYR A 22 -8.15 -8.55 16.80
N ILE A 23 -8.55 -7.44 16.19
CA ILE A 23 -8.06 -6.10 16.58
C ILE A 23 -8.54 -5.75 17.98
N LEU A 24 -9.83 -5.95 18.27
CA LEU A 24 -10.40 -5.73 19.60
C LEU A 24 -9.71 -6.61 20.65
N ARG A 25 -9.53 -7.89 20.34
CA ARG A 25 -8.80 -8.81 21.21
C ARG A 25 -7.37 -8.37 21.47
N PHE A 26 -6.64 -7.91 20.46
CA PHE A 26 -5.31 -7.32 20.64
C PHE A 26 -5.34 -6.08 21.55
N TRP A 27 -6.36 -5.24 21.38
CA TRP A 27 -6.54 -4.04 22.19
C TRP A 27 -6.78 -4.38 23.66
N ASP A 28 -7.63 -5.37 23.93
CA ASP A 28 -7.92 -5.81 25.29
C ASP A 28 -6.73 -6.54 25.92
N ASP A 29 -6.05 -7.41 25.16
CA ASP A 29 -4.91 -8.21 25.65
C ASP A 29 -3.68 -7.33 25.98
N VAL A 30 -3.48 -6.23 25.25
CA VAL A 30 -2.25 -5.42 25.31
C VAL A 30 -2.49 -4.03 25.86
N PHE A 31 -3.50 -3.33 25.37
CA PHE A 31 -3.70 -1.91 25.65
C PHE A 31 -4.42 -1.68 26.97
N ALA A 32 -5.47 -2.46 27.25
CA ALA A 32 -6.27 -2.29 28.47
C ALA A 32 -5.44 -2.40 29.77
N PRO A 33 -4.47 -3.35 29.91
CA PRO A 33 -3.61 -3.42 31.09
C PRO A 33 -2.68 -2.21 31.25
N LEU A 34 -2.33 -1.51 30.17
CA LEU A 34 -1.36 -0.40 30.22
C LEU A 34 -1.94 0.89 30.79
N ILE A 35 -3.27 1.04 30.74
CA ILE A 35 -3.99 2.24 31.21
C ILE A 35 -4.19 2.19 32.72
N GLN A 36 -4.29 0.98 33.29
CA GLN A 36 -4.45 0.77 34.73
C GLN A 36 -3.28 1.35 35.55
N ASP A 37 -2.11 1.50 34.92
CA ASP A 37 -0.92 2.09 35.54
C ASP A 37 -0.95 3.63 35.65
N GLY A 38 -1.98 4.31 35.17
CA GLY A 38 -2.09 5.79 35.23
C GLY A 38 -1.02 6.54 34.43
N SER A 39 -0.21 5.83 33.65
CA SER A 39 0.87 6.38 32.83
C SER A 39 0.39 6.56 31.40
N ILE A 40 0.68 7.73 30.82
CA ILE A 40 0.38 7.99 29.41
C ILE A 40 1.37 7.20 28.58
N LYS A 41 0.87 6.20 27.85
CA LYS A 41 1.66 5.28 27.03
C LYS A 41 1.03 5.15 25.64
N HIS A 42 1.88 4.86 24.66
CA HIS A 42 1.47 4.53 23.30
C HIS A 42 2.17 3.25 22.83
N LEU A 43 1.61 2.61 21.80
CA LEU A 43 2.25 1.50 21.13
C LEU A 43 2.86 1.96 19.81
N MET A 44 4.07 1.50 19.53
CA MET A 44 4.57 1.40 18.17
C MET A 44 4.22 0.01 17.65
N VAL A 45 3.23 -0.12 16.77
CA VAL A 45 2.64 -1.39 16.33
C VAL A 45 2.82 -1.63 14.84
N LEU A 46 3.20 -2.85 14.49
CA LEU A 46 3.30 -3.35 13.13
C LEU A 46 2.40 -4.58 12.99
N CYS A 47 1.44 -4.51 12.07
CA CYS A 47 0.54 -5.61 11.79
C CYS A 47 1.00 -6.39 10.55
N LYS A 48 0.99 -7.72 10.66
CA LYS A 48 1.38 -8.65 9.60
C LYS A 48 0.36 -9.76 9.48
N VAL A 49 0.30 -10.37 8.30
CA VAL A 49 -0.52 -11.53 8.01
C VAL A 49 0.32 -12.66 7.43
N LYS A 50 -0.05 -13.90 7.75
CA LYS A 50 0.48 -15.12 7.14
C LYS A 50 -0.62 -15.81 6.34
N TYR A 51 -0.29 -16.35 5.18
CA TYR A 51 -1.23 -17.10 4.34
C TYR A 51 -1.11 -18.61 4.59
N SER A 52 -2.18 -19.35 4.33
CA SER A 52 -2.29 -20.80 4.53
C SER A 52 -1.49 -21.61 3.50
N GLU A 53 -1.60 -21.30 2.21
CA GLU A 53 -1.06 -22.11 1.10
C GLU A 53 0.30 -21.64 0.57
N SER A 54 1.30 -21.61 1.43
CA SER A 54 2.68 -21.46 0.98
C SER A 54 3.63 -22.18 1.91
N GLU A 55 3.59 -23.51 1.83
CA GLU A 55 4.44 -24.40 2.61
C GLU A 55 5.91 -24.44 2.15
N ALA A 56 6.34 -23.57 1.24
CA ALA A 56 7.75 -23.54 0.82
C ALA A 56 8.47 -22.20 1.04
N GLU A 57 7.87 -21.03 0.77
CA GLU A 57 8.66 -19.78 0.78
C GLU A 57 7.90 -18.46 1.10
N SER A 58 6.58 -18.42 1.38
CA SER A 58 5.95 -17.13 1.71
C SER A 58 6.15 -16.76 3.18
N GLY A 59 7.00 -15.79 3.41
CA GLY A 59 7.09 -15.09 4.69
C GLY A 59 5.82 -14.30 5.03
N TYR A 60 5.84 -13.64 6.18
CA TYR A 60 4.79 -12.73 6.61
C TYR A 60 4.67 -11.53 5.65
N LYS A 61 3.45 -11.09 5.35
CA LYS A 61 3.22 -9.81 4.70
C LYS A 61 2.82 -8.77 5.72
N THR A 62 3.50 -7.64 5.68
CA THR A 62 3.18 -6.49 6.52
C THR A 62 1.99 -5.75 5.89
N LEU A 63 0.97 -5.43 6.70
CA LEU A 63 -0.23 -4.71 6.23
C LEU A 63 0.02 -3.23 5.95
N GLY A 64 1.05 -2.67 6.59
CA GLY A 64 1.46 -1.30 6.41
C GLY A 64 2.65 -0.94 7.31
N PRO A 65 3.16 0.29 7.24
CA PRO A 65 4.29 0.72 8.05
C PRO A 65 4.01 0.64 9.56
N LEU A 66 5.08 0.75 10.35
CA LEU A 66 4.98 0.86 11.81
C LEU A 66 4.16 2.10 12.18
N ARG A 67 3.10 1.90 12.97
CA ARG A 67 2.20 2.98 13.41
C ARG A 67 2.36 3.25 14.89
N ARG A 68 2.17 4.52 15.27
CA ARG A 68 2.02 4.92 16.67
C ARG A 68 0.54 5.05 16.96
N VAL A 69 0.09 4.44 18.03
CA VAL A 69 -1.33 4.44 18.43
C VAL A 69 -1.43 4.66 19.93
N GLU A 70 -2.39 5.47 20.36
CA GLU A 70 -2.81 5.57 21.75
C GLU A 70 -4.09 4.76 21.98
N PHE A 71 -4.43 4.53 23.25
CA PHE A 71 -5.62 3.76 23.60
C PHE A 71 -6.91 4.34 23.01
N LYS A 72 -6.99 5.67 22.94
CA LYS A 72 -8.15 6.39 22.39
C LYS A 72 -8.28 6.27 20.87
N ASP A 73 -7.26 5.75 20.19
CA ASP A 73 -7.21 5.64 18.73
C ASP A 73 -7.69 4.29 18.21
N LEU A 74 -8.42 3.52 19.02
CA LEU A 74 -8.92 2.19 18.64
C LEU A 74 -9.66 2.22 17.30
N GLU A 75 -10.65 3.11 17.16
CA GLU A 75 -11.46 3.18 15.94
C GLU A 75 -10.60 3.57 14.72
N LEU A 76 -9.71 4.55 14.87
CA LEU A 76 -8.79 4.96 13.81
C LEU A 76 -7.85 3.83 13.37
N PHE A 77 -7.30 3.10 14.33
CA PHE A 77 -6.42 1.97 14.04
C PHE A 77 -7.18 0.80 13.42
N LYS A 78 -8.42 0.56 13.85
CA LYS A 78 -9.31 -0.46 13.31
C LYS A 78 -9.61 -0.18 11.84
N ASP A 79 -10.07 1.02 11.54
CA ASP A 79 -10.42 1.44 10.18
C ASP A 79 -9.18 1.37 9.27
N TYR A 80 -8.03 1.87 9.76
CA TYR A 80 -6.75 1.76 9.06
C TYR A 80 -6.40 0.31 8.66
N LEU A 81 -6.54 -0.67 9.57
CA LEU A 81 -6.18 -2.06 9.27
C LEU A 81 -7.20 -2.75 8.37
N ILE A 82 -8.49 -2.43 8.50
CA ILE A 82 -9.56 -2.97 7.65
C ILE A 82 -9.31 -2.58 6.19
N ASP A 83 -9.06 -1.30 5.93
CA ASP A 83 -8.78 -0.81 4.58
C ASP A 83 -7.58 -1.52 3.94
N ARG A 84 -6.50 -1.71 4.72
CA ARG A 84 -5.29 -2.39 4.25
C ARG A 84 -5.54 -3.87 3.93
N ILE A 85 -6.35 -4.57 4.73
CA ILE A 85 -6.65 -5.98 4.51
C ILE A 85 -7.63 -6.18 3.36
N GLY A 86 -8.66 -5.34 3.22
CA GLY A 86 -9.63 -5.45 2.11
C GLY A 86 -8.93 -5.49 0.75
N ILE A 87 -7.95 -4.62 0.54
CA ILE A 87 -7.16 -4.55 -0.70
C ILE A 87 -6.32 -5.81 -0.93
N LEU A 88 -5.77 -6.39 0.14
CA LEU A 88 -5.04 -7.64 0.04
C LEU A 88 -5.98 -8.80 -0.32
N ILE A 89 -7.17 -8.86 0.27
CA ILE A 89 -8.15 -9.93 -0.02
C ILE A 89 -8.60 -9.85 -1.48
N ASP A 90 -8.96 -8.67 -1.98
CA ASP A 90 -9.35 -8.46 -3.39
C ASP A 90 -8.24 -8.86 -4.37
N SER A 91 -6.97 -8.79 -3.92
CA SER A 91 -5.80 -9.15 -4.72
C SER A 91 -5.45 -10.64 -4.70
N TYR A 92 -5.92 -11.41 -3.70
CA TYR A 92 -5.57 -12.81 -3.43
C TYR A 92 -6.80 -13.69 -3.21
N SER A 93 -7.80 -13.61 -4.10
CA SER A 93 -9.06 -14.37 -3.98
C SER A 93 -8.92 -15.89 -3.81
N SER A 94 -7.72 -16.48 -3.97
CA SER A 94 -7.46 -17.91 -3.73
C SER A 94 -6.81 -18.25 -2.38
N ASN A 95 -6.10 -17.32 -1.71
CA ASN A 95 -5.25 -17.69 -0.57
C ASN A 95 -5.83 -17.20 0.76
N THR A 96 -6.23 -18.13 1.62
CA THR A 96 -6.76 -17.80 2.94
C THR A 96 -5.65 -17.31 3.88
N ILE A 97 -5.96 -16.34 4.75
CA ILE A 97 -5.01 -15.87 5.77
C ILE A 97 -5.11 -16.85 6.95
N SER A 98 -3.97 -17.39 7.38
CA SER A 98 -3.85 -18.34 8.49
C SER A 98 -3.55 -17.67 9.83
N GLU A 99 -2.80 -16.57 9.83
CA GLU A 99 -2.40 -15.85 11.04
C GLU A 99 -2.47 -14.31 10.88
N ILE A 100 -2.93 -13.60 11.91
CA ILE A 100 -2.70 -12.16 12.11
C ILE A 100 -1.68 -11.98 13.23
N ILE A 101 -0.70 -11.13 13.01
CA ILE A 101 0.46 -10.97 13.89
C ILE A 101 0.69 -9.50 14.19
N PHE A 102 0.65 -9.15 15.47
CA PHE A 102 1.00 -7.82 15.95
C PHE A 102 2.38 -7.85 16.59
N THR A 103 3.32 -7.08 16.04
CA THR A 103 4.62 -6.83 16.65
C THR A 103 4.62 -5.41 17.20
N PHE A 104 4.94 -5.22 18.48
CA PHE A 104 4.82 -3.90 19.09
C PHE A 104 5.88 -3.58 20.15
N VAL A 105 6.03 -2.29 20.43
CA VAL A 105 6.82 -1.75 21.53
C VAL A 105 5.95 -0.78 22.31
N ILE A 106 5.94 -0.91 23.64
CA ILE A 106 5.31 0.04 24.54
C ILE A 106 6.29 1.20 24.76
N LYS A 107 5.78 2.42 24.65
CA LYS A 107 6.53 3.66 24.82
C LYS A 107 5.76 4.59 25.77
N ASP A 108 6.49 5.34 26.57
CA ASP A 108 5.93 6.37 27.43
C ASP A 108 5.71 7.67 26.64
N GLY A 109 4.71 8.44 27.06
CA GLY A 109 4.36 9.74 26.49
C GLY A 109 3.25 9.69 25.44
N GLU A 110 2.73 10.87 25.11
CA GLU A 110 1.71 11.08 24.07
C GLU A 110 2.30 10.98 22.66
N ILE A 111 1.48 10.56 21.70
CA ILE A 111 1.83 10.63 20.29
C ILE A 111 1.69 12.07 19.79
N SER A 112 2.56 12.47 18.87
CA SER A 112 2.43 13.76 18.22
C SER A 112 1.16 13.79 17.36
N LYS A 113 0.55 14.97 17.20
CA LYS A 113 -0.61 15.14 16.29
C LYS A 113 -0.29 14.66 14.87
N LYS A 114 0.94 14.89 14.39
CA LYS A 114 1.40 14.41 13.08
C LYS A 114 1.38 12.88 12.99
N ASP A 115 1.84 12.19 14.03
CA ASP A 115 1.82 10.72 14.06
C ASP A 115 0.38 10.17 14.07
N ARG A 116 -0.54 10.86 14.76
CA ARG A 116 -1.96 10.51 14.79
C ARG A 116 -2.63 10.72 13.44
N LEU A 117 -2.31 11.82 12.76
CA LEU A 117 -2.80 12.11 11.41
C LEU A 117 -2.43 10.99 10.43
N LEU A 118 -1.33 10.27 10.62
CA LEU A 118 -0.99 9.13 9.76
C LEU A 118 -1.95 7.92 9.89
N LEU A 119 -2.86 7.93 10.87
CA LEU A 119 -3.98 7.00 10.99
C LEU A 119 -5.26 7.54 10.33
N GLU A 120 -5.44 8.86 10.34
CA GLU A 120 -6.65 9.56 9.84
C GLU A 120 -6.56 9.90 8.35
N ASP A 121 -5.40 10.38 7.91
CA ASP A 121 -5.15 10.91 6.59
C ASP A 121 -3.83 10.38 6.03
N LEU A 122 -3.97 9.56 4.99
CA LEU A 122 -2.83 8.97 4.27
C LEU A 122 -2.34 9.87 3.13
N SER A 123 -2.98 11.03 2.91
CA SER A 123 -2.70 11.96 1.82
C SER A 123 -1.47 12.85 2.05
N GLU A 124 -1.08 13.14 3.31
CA GLU A 124 0.15 13.88 3.64
C GLU A 124 1.42 13.00 3.58
N LYS A 125 1.57 12.18 2.54
CA LYS A 125 2.81 11.42 2.32
C LYS A 125 3.74 12.15 1.37
N GLU A 126 5.02 12.17 1.73
CA GLU A 126 6.07 12.52 0.79
C GLU A 126 5.98 11.61 -0.44
N VAL A 127 6.15 12.19 -1.64
CA VAL A 127 6.12 11.43 -2.89
C VAL A 127 7.17 10.32 -2.83
N THR A 128 6.70 9.09 -2.87
CA THR A 128 7.54 7.89 -2.90
C THR A 128 7.93 7.55 -4.34
N PHE A 129 8.94 6.69 -4.48
CA PHE A 129 9.49 6.32 -5.78
C PHE A 129 9.59 4.80 -5.94
N HIS A 130 9.16 4.31 -7.10
CA HIS A 130 9.39 2.96 -7.58
C HIS A 130 10.64 2.95 -8.48
N GLU A 131 11.60 2.07 -8.21
CA GLU A 131 12.76 1.89 -9.08
C GLU A 131 12.49 0.86 -10.19
N PHE A 132 12.52 1.31 -11.45
CA PHE A 132 12.35 0.48 -12.63
C PHE A 132 13.54 0.70 -13.58
N ASN A 133 14.29 -0.33 -13.94
CA ASN A 133 15.47 -0.20 -14.82
C ASN A 133 16.43 0.92 -14.39
N LYS A 134 16.81 0.98 -13.10
CA LYS A 134 17.67 2.02 -12.49
C LYS A 134 17.09 3.45 -12.58
N THR A 135 15.80 3.57 -12.86
CA THR A 135 15.07 4.82 -12.95
C THR A 135 14.07 4.91 -11.81
N LYS A 136 14.22 5.94 -10.97
CA LYS A 136 13.25 6.26 -9.92
C LYS A 136 12.04 6.95 -10.55
N LEU A 137 10.89 6.30 -10.49
CA LEU A 137 9.61 6.78 -11.01
C LEU A 137 8.71 7.18 -9.83
N PRO A 138 8.13 8.39 -9.83
CA PRO A 138 7.17 8.79 -8.82
C PRO A 138 6.00 7.81 -8.71
N VAL A 139 5.54 7.55 -7.50
CA VAL A 139 4.34 6.75 -7.22
C VAL A 139 3.20 7.72 -6.93
N SER A 140 2.56 8.20 -8.00
CA SER A 140 1.48 9.18 -7.90
C SER A 140 0.63 9.18 -9.17
N MET A 141 -0.66 9.46 -8.99
CA MET A 141 -1.57 9.84 -10.07
C MET A 141 -1.69 11.37 -10.25
N ASP A 142 -1.20 12.18 -9.33
CA ASP A 142 -1.14 13.63 -9.53
C ASP A 142 0.09 14.00 -10.38
N PRO A 143 -0.09 14.69 -11.53
CA PRO A 143 1.01 15.24 -12.34
C PRO A 143 1.98 16.14 -11.57
N ALA A 144 1.51 16.90 -10.58
CA ALA A 144 2.35 17.81 -9.80
C ALA A 144 3.43 17.07 -8.99
N ASN A 145 3.14 15.84 -8.57
CA ASN A 145 4.08 14.99 -7.85
C ASN A 145 5.26 14.51 -8.72
N TYR A 146 5.19 14.68 -10.05
CA TYR A 146 6.31 14.38 -10.96
C TYR A 146 7.33 15.51 -11.07
N GLY A 147 6.97 16.73 -10.68
CA GLY A 147 7.79 17.93 -10.76
C GLY A 147 7.01 19.20 -11.11
N ILE A 148 7.69 20.20 -11.65
CA ILE A 148 7.06 21.46 -12.03
C ILE A 148 6.33 21.29 -13.36
N ILE A 149 5.02 21.52 -13.36
CA ILE A 149 4.19 21.60 -14.57
C ILE A 149 4.66 22.82 -15.38
N ARG A 150 5.12 22.59 -16.61
CA ARG A 150 5.59 23.62 -17.56
C ARG A 150 4.54 24.03 -18.57
N GLY A 151 3.54 23.18 -18.78
CA GLY A 151 2.43 23.45 -19.67
C GLY A 151 1.36 22.38 -19.53
N GLN A 152 0.15 22.72 -19.98
CA GLN A 152 -0.97 21.80 -20.11
C GLN A 152 -1.74 22.09 -21.40
N THR A 153 -2.35 21.07 -21.97
CA THR A 153 -3.19 21.18 -23.19
C THR A 153 -4.31 20.17 -23.11
N GLN A 154 -5.51 20.54 -23.54
CA GLN A 154 -6.60 19.58 -23.68
C GLN A 154 -6.59 18.94 -25.07
N ILE A 155 -6.69 17.62 -25.12
CA ILE A 155 -6.66 16.82 -26.35
C ILE A 155 -7.66 15.68 -26.16
N ASP A 156 -8.69 15.61 -27.00
CA ASP A 156 -9.61 14.46 -27.14
C ASP A 156 -10.01 13.77 -25.82
N GLY A 157 -10.66 14.51 -24.91
CA GLY A 157 -11.14 13.94 -23.65
C GLY A 157 -10.05 13.67 -22.61
N THR A 158 -8.84 14.20 -22.82
CA THR A 158 -7.72 14.13 -21.87
C THR A 158 -7.09 15.49 -21.67
N THR A 159 -6.50 15.70 -20.49
CA THR A 159 -5.61 16.83 -20.22
C THR A 159 -4.17 16.31 -20.23
N ARG A 160 -3.38 16.78 -21.19
CA ARG A 160 -1.95 16.51 -21.30
C ARG A 160 -1.17 17.50 -20.46
N TYR A 161 -0.33 17.02 -19.56
CA TYR A 161 0.60 17.81 -18.77
C TYR A 161 2.04 17.57 -19.21
N PHE A 162 2.81 18.65 -19.34
CA PHE A 162 4.26 18.61 -19.54
C PHE A 162 4.95 18.94 -18.22
N VAL A 163 5.60 17.96 -17.60
CA VAL A 163 6.16 18.09 -16.26
C VAL A 163 7.67 17.94 -16.29
N LYS A 164 8.39 18.95 -15.79
CA LYS A 164 9.86 18.89 -15.64
C LYS A 164 10.19 18.50 -14.21
N ASN A 165 10.89 17.39 -14.05
CA ASN A 165 11.35 16.96 -12.74
C ASN A 165 12.39 17.95 -12.18
N ASN A 166 12.33 18.26 -10.89
CA ASN A 166 13.29 19.19 -10.28
C ASN A 166 14.64 18.52 -10.00
N ASN A 167 14.62 17.22 -9.69
CA ASN A 167 15.79 16.45 -9.27
C ASN A 167 16.50 15.75 -10.45
N SER A 168 15.88 15.74 -11.63
CA SER A 168 16.44 15.14 -12.84
C SER A 168 16.13 16.00 -14.06
N LYS A 169 16.96 15.94 -15.11
CA LYS A 169 16.72 16.67 -16.38
C LYS A 169 15.57 16.06 -17.22
N ARG A 170 14.77 15.16 -16.66
CA ARG A 170 13.71 14.44 -17.37
C ARG A 170 12.47 15.30 -17.54
N LEU A 171 11.86 15.21 -18.72
CA LEU A 171 10.52 15.69 -18.97
C LEU A 171 9.55 14.51 -19.04
N TYR A 172 8.42 14.65 -18.36
CA TYR A 172 7.29 13.73 -18.45
C TYR A 172 6.19 14.36 -19.29
N GLU A 173 5.55 13.53 -20.10
CA GLU A 173 4.25 13.81 -20.72
C GLU A 173 3.22 12.91 -20.04
N ILE A 174 2.19 13.51 -19.45
CA ILE A 174 1.17 12.82 -18.66
C ILE A 174 -0.22 13.16 -19.23
N ASP A 175 -0.88 12.19 -19.85
CA ASP A 175 -2.26 12.31 -20.32
C ASP A 175 -3.21 11.81 -19.23
N VAL A 176 -3.91 12.72 -18.57
CA VAL A 176 -4.93 12.42 -17.56
C VAL A 176 -6.30 12.38 -18.23
N SER A 177 -7.03 11.28 -18.07
CA SER A 177 -8.40 11.17 -18.58
C SER A 177 -9.35 12.13 -17.88
N GLN A 178 -10.41 12.57 -18.58
CA GLN A 178 -11.42 13.48 -18.00
C GLN A 178 -12.09 12.95 -16.73
N ASP A 179 -12.27 11.63 -16.62
CA ASP A 179 -12.81 10.95 -15.43
C ASP A 179 -11.78 10.81 -14.30
N GLN A 180 -10.52 11.22 -14.53
CA GLN A 180 -9.39 11.10 -13.61
C GLN A 180 -9.07 9.66 -13.18
N LEU A 181 -9.56 8.66 -13.91
CA LEU A 181 -9.35 7.25 -13.61
C LEU A 181 -8.07 6.70 -14.21
N LYS A 182 -7.52 7.33 -15.24
CA LYS A 182 -6.36 6.82 -15.97
C LYS A 182 -5.37 7.93 -16.32
N ASN A 183 -4.10 7.62 -16.08
CA ASN A 183 -2.99 8.43 -16.56
C ASN A 183 -2.12 7.60 -17.50
N LYS A 184 -1.88 8.09 -18.70
CA LYS A 184 -0.83 7.54 -19.58
C LYS A 184 0.39 8.42 -19.44
N VAL A 185 1.52 7.84 -19.04
CA VAL A 185 2.74 8.59 -18.77
C VAL A 185 3.85 8.13 -19.69
N SER A 186 4.64 9.07 -20.20
CA SER A 186 5.86 8.81 -20.95
C SER A 186 6.98 9.77 -20.55
N ILE A 187 8.23 9.36 -20.77
CA ILE A 187 9.42 10.21 -20.57
C ILE A 187 9.93 10.67 -21.93
N LEU A 188 10.01 11.99 -22.15
CA LEU A 188 10.53 12.56 -23.38
C LEU A 188 12.06 12.48 -23.43
N GLY A 189 12.61 12.05 -24.58
CA GLY A 189 14.06 12.06 -24.86
C GLY A 189 14.88 10.95 -24.20
N ALA A 190 14.28 10.09 -23.40
CA ALA A 190 14.84 8.81 -22.99
C ALA A 190 14.08 7.67 -23.71
N SER A 191 14.66 6.48 -23.80
CA SER A 191 14.03 5.22 -24.27
C SER A 191 12.51 5.19 -24.07
N ASP A 192 11.73 4.64 -25.01
CA ASP A 192 10.25 4.48 -25.05
C ASP A 192 9.58 3.91 -23.78
N LEU A 193 9.87 4.49 -22.62
CA LEU A 193 9.37 4.09 -21.33
C LEU A 193 8.03 4.78 -21.15
N LYS A 194 6.99 3.97 -21.33
CA LYS A 194 5.60 4.36 -21.19
C LYS A 194 4.96 3.44 -20.17
N TRP A 195 4.05 3.99 -19.38
CA TRP A 195 3.21 3.21 -18.49
C TRP A 195 1.83 3.82 -18.38
N THR A 196 0.90 3.02 -17.86
CA THR A 196 -0.46 3.48 -17.55
C THR A 196 -0.72 3.28 -16.07
N ASP A 197 -1.14 4.34 -15.40
CA ASP A 197 -1.66 4.28 -14.03
C ASP A 197 -3.19 4.28 -14.09
N THR A 198 -3.84 3.38 -13.35
CA THR A 198 -5.30 3.25 -13.28
C THR A 198 -5.75 3.30 -11.83
N LYS A 199 -6.60 4.27 -11.50
CA LYS A 199 -7.21 4.43 -10.18
C LYS A 199 -8.08 3.21 -9.85
N LEU A 200 -7.92 2.66 -8.65
CA LEU A 200 -8.71 1.54 -8.14
C LEU A 200 -9.63 2.00 -7.01
N SER A 201 -9.13 2.88 -6.14
CA SER A 201 -9.90 3.56 -5.09
C SER A 201 -9.33 4.95 -4.85
N GLU A 202 -9.80 5.66 -3.81
CA GLU A 202 -9.30 6.99 -3.45
C GLU A 202 -7.78 7.01 -3.25
N ASN A 203 -7.24 6.01 -2.53
CA ASN A 203 -5.83 5.93 -2.13
C ASN A 203 -5.04 4.80 -2.80
N SER A 204 -5.63 4.14 -3.79
CA SER A 204 -4.99 3.01 -4.49
C SER A 204 -5.09 3.11 -6.00
N PHE A 205 -4.02 2.66 -6.66
CA PHE A 205 -3.97 2.57 -8.11
C PHE A 205 -3.04 1.44 -8.54
N LYS A 206 -3.18 0.97 -9.78
CA LYS A 206 -2.22 0.05 -10.40
C LYS A 206 -1.42 0.76 -11.48
N ARG A 207 -0.18 0.32 -11.70
CA ARG A 207 0.70 0.72 -12.79
C ARG A 207 1.01 -0.45 -13.68
N GLU A 208 0.79 -0.28 -14.97
CA GLU A 208 1.15 -1.24 -16.01
C GLU A 208 2.36 -0.69 -16.77
N ILE A 209 3.53 -1.32 -16.57
CA ILE A 209 4.81 -0.89 -17.15
C ILE A 209 5.57 -2.09 -17.72
N GLY A 210 5.79 -2.10 -19.03
CA GLY A 210 6.36 -3.26 -19.72
C GLY A 210 5.51 -4.53 -19.53
N LYS A 211 6.09 -5.58 -18.94
CA LYS A 211 5.40 -6.86 -18.61
C LYS A 211 5.02 -6.98 -17.12
N ALA A 212 5.08 -5.88 -16.38
CA ALA A 212 4.81 -5.85 -14.96
C ALA A 212 3.56 -5.02 -14.66
N THR A 213 2.77 -5.49 -13.70
CA THR A 213 1.68 -4.75 -13.08
C THR A 213 2.02 -4.56 -11.60
N LEU A 214 2.18 -3.31 -11.18
CA LEU A 214 2.40 -2.96 -9.78
C LEU A 214 1.10 -2.42 -9.20
N TYR A 215 0.83 -2.74 -7.94
CA TYR A 215 -0.27 -2.15 -7.20
C TYR A 215 0.30 -1.29 -6.09
N PHE A 216 -0.24 -0.08 -5.99
CA PHE A 216 0.17 0.92 -5.05
C PHE A 216 -0.96 1.25 -4.08
N LEU A 217 -0.59 1.43 -2.82
CA LEU A 217 -1.49 1.84 -1.75
C LEU A 217 -0.76 2.84 -0.86
N ASP A 218 -1.31 4.05 -0.76
CA ASP A 218 -0.73 5.16 0.00
C ASP A 218 0.75 5.39 -0.35
N GLY A 219 1.06 5.43 -1.65
CA GLY A 219 2.41 5.62 -2.15
C GLY A 219 3.34 4.39 -2.03
N GLU A 220 2.90 3.25 -1.50
CA GLU A 220 3.77 2.08 -1.32
C GLU A 220 3.42 0.97 -2.30
N ILE A 221 4.44 0.24 -2.80
CA ILE A 221 4.22 -0.97 -3.60
C ILE A 221 3.71 -2.06 -2.66
N VAL A 222 2.47 -2.51 -2.86
CA VAL A 222 1.89 -3.62 -2.10
C VAL A 222 1.90 -4.94 -2.88
N LEU A 223 1.99 -4.88 -4.20
CA LEU A 223 2.04 -6.07 -5.04
C LEU A 223 2.78 -5.82 -6.36
N LEU A 224 3.52 -6.83 -6.79
CA LEU A 224 4.15 -6.92 -8.10
C LEU A 224 3.70 -8.21 -8.80
N LYS A 225 2.94 -8.07 -9.89
CA LYS A 225 2.64 -9.16 -10.82
C LYS A 225 3.56 -9.05 -12.02
N ARG A 226 4.19 -10.14 -12.43
CA ARG A 226 5.02 -10.23 -13.65
C ARG A 226 4.47 -11.32 -14.55
N VAL A 227 4.28 -11.00 -15.82
CA VAL A 227 3.96 -12.02 -16.83
C VAL A 227 5.25 -12.74 -17.19
N LEU A 228 5.33 -14.02 -16.79
CA LEU A 228 6.44 -14.88 -17.17
C LEU A 228 6.17 -15.47 -18.57
N PRO A 229 7.19 -15.51 -19.46
CA PRO A 229 7.04 -16.20 -20.73
C PRO A 229 6.84 -17.71 -20.46
N SER A 230 5.70 -18.25 -20.88
CA SER A 230 5.50 -19.70 -20.90
C SER A 230 6.03 -20.26 -22.21
N PRO A 231 6.82 -21.36 -22.21
CA PRO A 231 7.08 -22.08 -23.43
C PRO A 231 5.75 -22.58 -24.03
N PRO A 232 5.63 -22.66 -25.36
CA PRO A 232 4.43 -23.21 -26.00
C PRO A 232 4.23 -24.65 -25.50
N PHE A 233 2.97 -25.00 -25.20
CA PHE A 233 2.61 -26.38 -24.88
C PHE A 233 3.08 -27.27 -26.04
N ARG A 234 4.09 -28.11 -25.79
CA ARG A 234 4.45 -29.17 -26.74
C ARG A 234 3.27 -30.12 -26.75
N GLY A 235 2.52 -30.14 -27.85
CA GLY A 235 1.40 -31.05 -28.02
C GLY A 235 1.85 -32.47 -27.70
N PHE A 236 1.11 -33.16 -26.84
CA PHE A 236 1.26 -34.58 -26.65
C PHE A 236 1.07 -35.23 -28.04
N ARG A 237 2.15 -35.79 -28.58
CA ARG A 237 2.02 -36.67 -29.74
C ARG A 237 1.22 -37.88 -29.26
N SER A 238 -0.03 -37.96 -29.71
CA SER A 238 -0.88 -39.16 -29.63
C SER A 238 -0.27 -40.29 -30.42
#